data_AF-A0A4Q8QR96-F1
#
_entry.id   AF-A0A4Q8QR96-F1
#
_cell.length_a   1.000
_cell.length_b   1.000
_cell.length_c   1.000
_cell.angle_alpha   90.00
_cell.angle_beta   90.00
_cell.angle_gamma   90.00
#
_symmetry.space_group_name_H-M   'P 1'
#
loop_
_entity.id
_entity.type
_entity.pdbx_description
1 polymer ?
#
loop_
_entity_poly.entity_id
_entity_poly.type
_entity_poly.pdbx_seq_one_letter_code
_entity_poly.pdbx_strand_id
1 'polypeptide(L)'
;MADRSYLERLSKELAEAGKLIEAGWIGYRIAVVPPDAPLVQLEECKLAFFAGAQHLFSSLMTVFDPGGEEPTEPDMRKIDLIDKELRRFAEQWELQFSKAKGSA
;
A
#
# COMPACT_ATOMS: atom_id res chain seq x y z
N MET A 1 2.09 -22.49 4.50
CA MET A 1 2.69 -21.15 4.79
C MET A 1 3.42 -20.69 3.54
N ALA A 2 3.25 -19.42 3.14
CA ALA A 2 3.97 -18.90 1.98
C ALA A 2 5.41 -18.56 2.38
N ASP A 3 6.38 -19.06 1.62
CA ASP A 3 7.79 -18.68 1.79
C ASP A 3 7.98 -17.19 1.46
N ARG A 4 8.63 -16.44 2.35
CA ARG A 4 8.88 -15.01 2.17
C ARG A 4 9.69 -14.74 0.90
N SER A 5 10.68 -15.59 0.59
CA SER A 5 11.50 -15.42 -0.62
C SER A 5 10.67 -15.56 -1.89
N TYR A 6 9.70 -16.46 -1.87
CA TYR A 6 8.73 -16.64 -2.95
C TYR A 6 7.83 -15.40 -3.10
N LEU A 7 7.32 -14.85 -2.00
CA LEU A 7 6.48 -13.65 -2.06
C LEU A 7 7.24 -12.43 -2.58
N GLU A 8 8.49 -12.23 -2.17
CA GLU A 8 9.32 -11.13 -2.68
C GLU A 8 9.57 -11.25 -4.19
N ARG A 9 9.87 -12.46 -4.70
CA ARG A 9 9.97 -12.71 -6.15
C ARG A 9 8.65 -12.44 -6.87
N LEU A 10 7.54 -12.97 -6.35
CA LEU A 10 6.21 -12.77 -6.93
C LEU A 10 5.83 -11.29 -7.00
N SER A 11 6.11 -10.51 -5.95
CA SER A 11 5.88 -9.07 -5.95
C SER A 11 6.62 -8.37 -7.10
N LYS A 12 7.86 -8.77 -7.35
CA LYS A 12 8.67 -8.21 -8.44
C LYS A 12 8.12 -8.59 -9.81
N GLU A 13 7.83 -9.87 -10.02
CA GLU A 13 7.25 -10.37 -11.29
C GLU A 13 5.91 -9.69 -11.62
N LEU A 14 5.05 -9.47 -10.61
CA LEU A 14 3.80 -8.75 -10.78
C LEU A 14 4.02 -7.29 -11.16
N ALA A 15 4.99 -6.62 -10.55
CA ALA A 15 5.32 -5.24 -10.89
C ALA A 15 5.85 -5.12 -12.33
N GLU A 16 6.73 -6.04 -12.74
CA GLU A 16 7.25 -6.12 -14.10
C GLU A 16 6.14 -6.42 -15.13
N ALA A 17 5.10 -7.17 -14.74
CA ALA A 17 3.92 -7.42 -15.55
C ALA A 17 2.89 -6.27 -15.55
N GLY A 18 3.21 -5.11 -14.93
CA GLY A 18 2.33 -3.95 -14.85
C GLY A 18 1.21 -4.06 -13.80
N LYS A 19 1.20 -5.11 -12.97
CA LYS A 19 0.19 -5.36 -11.93
C LYS A 19 0.59 -4.70 -10.60
N LEU A 20 0.78 -3.38 -10.62
CA LEU A 20 1.34 -2.62 -9.48
C LEU A 20 0.53 -2.77 -8.19
N ILE A 21 -0.81 -2.81 -8.27
CA ILE A 21 -1.67 -2.98 -7.08
C ILE A 21 -1.58 -4.40 -6.53
N GLU A 22 -1.53 -5.43 -7.38
CA GLU A 22 -1.31 -6.80 -6.93
C GLU A 22 0.08 -6.97 -6.30
N ALA A 23 1.11 -6.37 -6.89
CA ALA A 23 2.45 -6.34 -6.31
C ALA A 23 2.45 -5.64 -4.94
N GLY A 24 1.79 -4.49 -4.83
CA GLY A 24 1.62 -3.76 -3.57
C GLY A 24 0.92 -4.60 -2.49
N TRP A 25 -0.11 -5.37 -2.86
CA TRP A 25 -0.74 -6.32 -1.94
C TRP A 25 0.24 -7.37 -1.42
N ILE A 26 1.12 -7.92 -2.27
CA ILE A 26 2.14 -8.88 -1.82
C ILE A 26 3.11 -8.21 -0.82
N GLY A 27 3.54 -6.98 -1.09
CA GLY A 27 4.33 -6.18 -0.14
C GLY A 27 3.61 -5.98 1.19
N TYR A 28 2.34 -5.59 1.16
CA TYR A 28 1.51 -5.44 2.36
C TYR A 28 1.40 -6.75 3.14
N ARG A 29 1.18 -7.89 2.46
CA ARG A 29 1.12 -9.21 3.11
C ARG A 29 2.42 -9.55 3.84
N ILE A 30 3.58 -9.26 3.23
CA ILE A 30 4.88 -9.51 3.85
C ILE A 30 5.09 -8.64 5.08
N ALA A 31 4.69 -7.38 5.02
CA ALA A 31 4.98 -6.38 6.05
C ALA A 31 3.98 -6.39 7.22
N VAL A 32 2.69 -6.66 6.95
CA VAL A 32 1.59 -6.38 7.89
C VAL A 32 0.86 -7.63 8.34
N VAL A 33 0.65 -8.61 7.46
CA VAL A 33 -0.17 -9.79 7.77
C VAL A 33 0.69 -10.90 8.39
N PRO A 34 0.31 -11.50 9.53
CA PRO A 34 1.04 -12.61 10.11
C PRO A 34 1.23 -13.77 9.10
N PRO A 35 2.41 -14.41 9.03
CA PRO A 35 2.68 -15.48 8.06
C PRO A 35 1.75 -16.70 8.18
N ASP A 36 1.22 -16.91 9.37
CA ASP A 36 0.31 -17.98 9.78
C ASP A 36 -1.15 -17.52 9.90
N ALA A 37 -1.46 -16.29 9.45
CA ALA A 37 -2.81 -15.76 9.47
C ALA A 37 -3.81 -16.73 8.80
N PRO A 38 -5.00 -16.95 9.39
CA PRO A 38 -6.02 -17.80 8.81
C PRO A 38 -6.51 -17.24 7.49
N LEU A 39 -7.06 -18.11 6.63
CA LEU A 39 -7.49 -17.74 5.28
C LEU A 39 -8.47 -16.56 5.27
N VAL A 40 -9.42 -16.54 6.19
CA VAL A 40 -10.39 -15.43 6.32
C VAL A 40 -9.70 -14.08 6.55
N GLN A 41 -8.65 -14.02 7.38
CA GLN A 41 -7.91 -12.77 7.60
C GLN A 41 -7.16 -12.35 6.33
N LEU A 42 -6.58 -13.31 5.59
CA LEU A 42 -5.90 -13.02 4.33
C LEU A 42 -6.87 -12.48 3.28
N GLU A 43 -8.07 -13.06 3.17
CA GLU A 43 -9.10 -12.65 2.21
C GLU A 43 -9.66 -11.27 2.55
N GLU A 44 -10.03 -11.03 3.81
CA GLU A 44 -10.55 -9.75 4.27
C GLU A 44 -9.51 -8.63 4.16
N CYS A 45 -8.24 -8.89 4.52
CA CYS A 45 -7.16 -7.92 4.34
C CYS A 45 -6.92 -7.62 2.85
N LYS A 46 -6.99 -8.63 1.97
CA LYS A 46 -6.85 -8.42 0.53
C LYS A 46 -7.99 -7.55 0.02
N LEU A 47 -9.23 -7.86 0.39
CA LEU A 47 -10.40 -7.09 0.01
C LEU A 47 -10.27 -5.62 0.44
N ALA A 48 -9.94 -5.38 1.71
CA ALA A 48 -9.75 -4.04 2.24
C ALA A 48 -8.63 -3.26 1.52
N PHE A 49 -7.50 -3.91 1.22
CA PHE A 49 -6.39 -3.30 0.50
C PHE A 49 -6.82 -2.85 -0.91
N PHE A 50 -7.46 -3.74 -1.67
CA PHE A 50 -7.91 -3.42 -3.03
C PHE A 50 -9.03 -2.37 -3.05
N ALA A 51 -9.98 -2.44 -2.12
CA ALA A 51 -11.04 -1.45 -1.99
C ALA A 51 -10.46 -0.06 -1.67
N GLY A 52 -9.51 0.03 -0.74
CA GLY A 52 -8.81 1.28 -0.42
C GLY A 52 -8.02 1.84 -1.60
N ALA A 53 -7.26 0.98 -2.31
CA ALA A 53 -6.51 1.36 -3.49
C ALA A 53 -7.42 1.88 -4.62
N GLN A 54 -8.53 1.17 -4.88
CA GLN A 54 -9.53 1.58 -5.87
C GLN A 54 -10.17 2.92 -5.50
N HIS A 55 -10.55 3.10 -4.23
CA HIS A 55 -11.20 4.33 -3.78
C HIS A 55 -10.26 5.54 -3.86
N LEU A 56 -9.00 5.39 -3.43
CA LEU A 56 -7.99 6.45 -3.53
C LEU A 56 -7.73 6.80 -5.00
N PHE A 57 -7.47 5.80 -5.85
CA PHE A 57 -7.19 6.03 -7.26
C PHE A 57 -8.37 6.71 -7.96
N SER A 58 -9.59 6.22 -7.72
CA SER A 58 -10.80 6.84 -8.26
C SER A 58 -10.94 8.29 -7.82
N SER A 59 -10.68 8.58 -6.54
CA SER A 59 -10.75 9.94 -6.00
C SER A 59 -9.72 10.87 -6.66
N LEU A 60 -8.48 10.39 -6.85
CA LEU A 60 -7.45 11.14 -7.56
C LEU A 60 -7.87 11.47 -9.00
N MET A 61 -8.40 10.48 -9.72
CA MET A 61 -8.88 10.67 -11.10
C MET A 61 -10.05 11.68 -11.20
N THR A 62 -10.85 11.84 -10.15
CA THR A 62 -11.90 12.88 -10.12
C THR A 62 -11.43 14.27 -9.69
N VAL A 63 -10.33 14.33 -8.94
CA VAL A 63 -9.82 15.58 -8.35
C VAL A 63 -8.84 16.29 -9.29
N PHE A 64 -8.19 15.53 -10.17
CA PHE A 64 -7.37 16.07 -11.24
C PHE A 64 -8.24 16.70 -12.31
N ASP A 65 -7.70 17.74 -12.96
CA ASP A 65 -8.43 18.46 -14.00
C ASP A 65 -8.99 17.46 -15.05
N PRO A 66 -10.32 17.28 -15.11
CA PRO A 66 -10.93 16.24 -15.94
C PRO A 66 -10.80 16.53 -17.44
N GLY A 67 -10.27 17.70 -17.83
CA GLY A 67 -10.01 18.08 -19.22
C GLY A 67 -8.54 18.08 -19.64
N GLY A 68 -7.59 17.80 -18.74
CA GLY A 68 -6.15 17.82 -19.03
C GLY A 68 -5.57 16.42 -19.24
N GLU A 69 -4.75 16.24 -20.28
CA GLU A 69 -3.96 15.01 -20.48
C GLU A 69 -2.82 14.87 -19.45
N GLU A 70 -2.36 15.99 -18.88
CA GLU A 70 -1.30 16.05 -17.88
C GLU A 70 -1.81 16.68 -16.57
N PRO A 71 -1.39 16.16 -15.40
CA PRO A 71 -1.71 16.77 -14.10
C PRO A 71 -1.24 18.23 -14.03
N THR A 72 -2.11 19.12 -13.55
CA THR A 72 -1.75 20.53 -13.36
C THR A 72 -0.84 20.73 -12.14
N GLU A 73 -0.20 21.89 -12.01
CA GLU A 73 0.60 22.24 -10.81
C GLU A 73 -0.23 22.13 -9.50
N PRO A 74 -1.49 22.60 -9.43
CA PRO A 74 -2.37 22.31 -8.29
C PRO A 74 -2.63 20.82 -8.03
N ASP A 75 -2.66 19.97 -9.06
CA ASP A 75 -2.87 18.52 -8.91
C ASP A 75 -1.63 17.83 -8.34
N MET A 76 -0.45 18.21 -8.84
CA MET A 76 0.83 17.76 -8.29
C MET A 76 0.99 18.14 -6.82
N ARG A 77 0.52 19.34 -6.42
CA ARG A 77 0.48 19.74 -5.02
C ARG A 77 -0.40 18.83 -4.16
N LYS A 78 -1.54 18.34 -4.67
CA LYS A 78 -2.40 17.40 -3.93
C LYS A 78 -1.72 16.04 -3.76
N ILE A 79 -1.00 15.56 -4.77
CA ILE A 79 -0.19 14.34 -4.67
C ILE A 79 0.91 14.46 -3.61
N ASP A 80 1.64 15.58 -3.60
CA ASP A 80 2.66 15.85 -2.58
C ASP A 80 2.06 15.90 -1.15
N LEU A 81 0.86 16.46 -0.99
CA LEU A 81 0.17 16.44 0.30
C LEU A 81 -0.21 15.02 0.75
N ILE A 82 -0.67 14.17 -0.17
CA ILE A 82 -0.98 12.76 0.11
C ILE A 82 0.29 11.99 0.50
N ASP A 83 1.40 12.16 -0.23
CA ASP A 83 2.68 11.53 0.13
C ASP A 83 3.13 11.94 1.53
N LYS A 84 3.05 13.24 1.87
CA LYS A 84 3.37 13.74 3.22
C LYS A 84 2.47 13.16 4.30
N GLU A 85 1.18 13.04 4.04
CA GLU A 85 0.23 12.43 4.98
C GLU A 85 0.57 10.95 5.23
N LEU A 86 0.81 10.18 4.16
CA LEU A 86 1.14 8.76 4.26
C LEU A 86 2.49 8.50 4.95
N ARG A 87 3.51 9.35 4.71
CA ARG A 87 4.80 9.27 5.43
C ARG A 87 4.63 9.50 6.91
N ARG A 88 3.87 10.53 7.29
CA ARG A 88 3.59 10.80 8.72
C ARG A 88 2.83 9.65 9.37
N PHE A 89 1.87 9.07 8.66
CA PHE A 89 1.18 7.88 9.14
C PHE A 89 2.15 6.72 9.37
N ALA A 90 3.04 6.44 8.42
CA ALA A 90 4.05 5.39 8.55
C ALA A 90 4.99 5.62 9.75
N GLU A 91 5.49 6.85 9.93
CA GLU A 91 6.33 7.23 11.07
C GLU A 91 5.59 7.04 12.41
N GLN A 92 4.33 7.46 12.50
CA GLN A 92 3.51 7.27 13.70
C GLN A 92 3.25 5.79 13.99
N TRP A 93 2.97 5.02 12.94
CA TRP A 93 2.74 3.59 13.05
C TRP A 93 4.01 2.85 13.50
N GLU A 94 5.17 3.20 12.96
CA GLU A 94 6.47 2.69 13.43
C GLU A 94 6.70 3.03 14.91
N LEU A 95 6.42 4.25 15.36
CA LEU A 95 6.54 4.62 16.77
C LEU A 95 5.60 3.82 17.69
N GLN A 96 4.39 3.50 17.23
CA GLN A 96 3.39 2.77 18.02
C GLN A 96 3.65 1.26 18.08
N PHE A 97 4.15 0.68 16.99
CA PHE A 97 4.23 -0.77 16.82
C PHE A 97 5.66 -1.31 16.70
N SER A 98 6.69 -0.45 16.60
CA SER A 98 8.05 -0.87 16.90
C SER A 98 8.09 -1.28 18.37
N LYS A 99 8.32 -2.57 18.62
CA LYS A 99 8.55 -3.07 19.97
C LYS A 99 9.55 -2.12 20.63
N ALA A 100 9.17 -1.49 21.75
CA ALA A 100 10.16 -1.03 22.71
C ALA A 100 11.09 -2.23 22.94
N LYS A 101 12.29 -2.19 22.35
CA LYS A 101 13.33 -3.15 22.64
C LYS A 101 13.64 -2.92 24.12
N GLY A 102 12.94 -3.67 24.97
CA GLY A 102 13.11 -3.63 26.40
C GLY A 102 14.57 -3.89 26.70
N SER A 103 15.26 -2.87 27.19
CA SER A 103 16.48 -3.02 27.94
C SER A 103 16.04 -3.34 29.37
N ALA A 104 16.01 -4.63 29.71
CA ALA A 104 15.99 -5.13 31.09
C ALA A 104 16.85 -6.39 31.14
#